data_AF-A0A0V0GTW3-F1
#
_entry.id   AF-A0A0V0GTW3-F1
#
_cell.length_a   1.000
_cell.length_b   1.000
_cell.length_c   1.000
_cell.angle_alpha   90.00
_cell.angle_beta   90.00
_cell.angle_gamma   90.00
#
_symmetry.space_group_name_H-M   'P 1'
#
loop_
_entity.id
_entity.type
_entity.pdbx_description
1 polymer ?
#
loop_
_entity_poly.entity_id
_entity_poly.type
_entity_poly.pdbx_seq_one_letter_code
_entity_poly.pdbx_strand_id
1 'polypeptide(L)'
;MQLPEGFPSQGESVVCRLVKSLYGLKQASRQCNLKLCETLFHSGFIQSSLDHSLFIKRQGSDIVVILVYVDDMLVTGSNMALIEQTKASLHKSFKIKDIGELKFFLGMELRRSKKGFL
;
A
#
# COMPACT_ATOMS: atom_id res chain seq x y z
N MET A 1 -0.63 -28.43 -12.16
CA MET A 1 0.04 -28.04 -10.90
C MET A 1 0.67 -29.28 -10.33
N GLN A 2 1.97 -29.23 -10.00
CA GLN A 2 2.64 -30.30 -9.26
C GLN A 2 2.78 -29.86 -7.80
N LEU A 3 2.73 -30.82 -6.87
CA LEU A 3 2.95 -30.57 -5.45
C LEU A 3 4.38 -30.07 -5.24
N PRO A 4 4.62 -29.09 -4.34
CA PRO A 4 5.96 -28.65 -4.00
C PRO A 4 6.81 -29.78 -3.39
N GLU A 5 8.14 -29.70 -3.53
CA GLU A 5 9.06 -30.59 -2.83
C GLU A 5 8.82 -30.56 -1.31
N GLY A 6 8.70 -31.74 -0.70
CA GLY A 6 8.42 -31.91 0.73
C GLY A 6 6.97 -32.24 1.09
N PHE A 7 6.03 -32.30 0.13
CA PHE A 7 4.68 -32.80 0.39
C PHE A 7 4.60 -34.34 0.31
N PRO A 8 4.06 -35.04 1.33
CA PRO A 8 4.18 -36.50 1.49
C PRO A 8 3.26 -37.37 0.60
N SER A 9 2.59 -36.82 -0.41
CA SER A 9 1.54 -37.54 -1.16
C SER A 9 1.92 -37.84 -2.61
N GLN A 10 2.30 -39.10 -2.87
CA GLN A 10 2.30 -39.71 -4.20
C GLN A 10 1.11 -40.70 -4.27
N GLY A 11 -0.10 -40.21 -4.55
CA GLY A 11 -1.23 -41.13 -4.83
C GLY A 11 -2.65 -40.62 -4.51
N GLU A 12 -2.81 -39.61 -3.66
CA GLU A 12 -4.13 -39.06 -3.33
C GLU A 12 -4.39 -37.73 -4.07
N SER A 13 -5.64 -37.49 -4.47
CA SER A 13 -6.06 -36.21 -5.05
C SER A 13 -6.16 -35.14 -3.97
N VAL A 14 -5.00 -34.65 -3.52
CA VAL A 14 -4.90 -33.57 -2.54
C VAL A 14 -4.90 -32.23 -3.25
N VAL A 15 -5.73 -31.31 -2.76
CA VAL A 15 -5.83 -29.94 -3.27
C VAL A 15 -5.35 -28.95 -2.22
N CYS A 16 -4.62 -27.91 -2.64
CA CYS A 16 -4.21 -26.83 -1.76
C CYS A 16 -5.35 -25.82 -1.58
N ARG A 17 -5.78 -25.59 -0.32
CA ARG A 17 -6.71 -24.51 0.01
C ARG A 17 -5.95 -23.22 0.29
N LEU A 18 -6.16 -22.20 -0.54
CA LEU A 18 -5.62 -20.87 -0.31
C LEU A 18 -6.37 -20.20 0.86
N VAL A 19 -5.63 -19.88 1.93
CA VAL A 19 -6.16 -19.17 3.11
C VAL A 19 -6.05 -17.65 2.94
N LYS A 20 -5.15 -17.18 2.07
CA LYS A 20 -4.97 -15.78 1.70
C LYS A 20 -4.93 -15.66 0.19
N SER A 21 -5.29 -14.49 -0.32
CA SER A 21 -5.17 -14.21 -1.74
C SER A 21 -3.70 -14.19 -2.15
N LEU A 22 -3.38 -14.95 -3.20
CA LEU A 22 -2.02 -15.06 -3.74
C LEU A 22 -1.84 -14.05 -4.88
N TYR A 23 -0.66 -13.41 -4.94
CA TYR A 23 -0.31 -12.52 -6.04
C TYR A 23 -0.47 -13.23 -7.40
N GLY A 24 -0.94 -12.49 -8.41
CA GLY A 24 -1.28 -13.04 -9.74
C GLY A 24 -2.69 -13.62 -9.85
N LEU A 25 -3.41 -13.83 -8.74
CA LEU A 25 -4.84 -14.13 -8.79
C LEU A 25 -5.67 -12.87 -9.01
N LYS A 26 -6.72 -12.97 -9.82
CA LYS A 26 -7.66 -11.86 -10.12
C LYS A 26 -8.22 -11.18 -8.85
N GLN A 27 -8.41 -11.95 -7.78
CA GLN A 27 -8.94 -11.49 -6.50
C GLN A 27 -7.91 -10.80 -5.59
N ALA A 28 -6.60 -11.00 -5.80
CA ALA A 28 -5.60 -10.57 -4.82
C ALA A 28 -5.44 -9.06 -4.74
N SER A 29 -5.37 -8.38 -5.88
CA SER A 29 -5.32 -6.91 -5.93
C SER A 29 -6.56 -6.28 -5.29
N ARG A 30 -7.75 -6.82 -5.56
CA ARG A 30 -9.01 -6.35 -4.96
C ARG A 30 -8.99 -6.50 -3.44
N GLN A 31 -8.58 -7.65 -2.92
CA GLN A 31 -8.54 -7.89 -1.48
C GLN A 31 -7.49 -7.01 -0.78
N CYS A 32 -6.34 -6.80 -1.42
CA CYS A 32 -5.32 -5.87 -0.93
C CYS A 32 -5.88 -4.44 -0.85
N ASN A 33 -6.50 -3.96 -1.92
CA ASN A 33 -7.09 -2.62 -1.97
C ASN A 33 -8.21 -2.44 -0.94
N LEU A 34 -9.12 -3.42 -0.79
CA LEU A 34 -10.17 -3.37 0.22
C LEU A 34 -9.58 -3.26 1.63
N LYS A 35 -8.56 -4.08 1.94
CA LYS A 35 -7.91 -4.04 3.24
C LYS A 35 -7.21 -2.69 3.47
N LEU A 36 -6.60 -2.13 2.44
CA LEU A 36 -5.94 -0.82 2.50
C LEU A 36 -6.94 0.30 2.77
N CYS A 37 -8.02 0.35 1.99
CA CYS A 37 -9.11 1.31 2.19
C CYS A 37 -9.64 1.23 3.63
N GLU A 38 -9.96 0.03 4.12
CA GLU A 38 -10.39 -0.17 5.50
C GLU A 38 -9.38 0.39 6.50
N THR A 39 -8.10 0.04 6.41
CA THR A 39 -7.07 0.53 7.34
C THR A 39 -6.94 2.05 7.30
N LEU A 40 -7.02 2.67 6.12
CA LEU A 40 -6.94 4.12 5.96
C LEU A 40 -8.18 4.82 6.53
N PHE A 41 -9.38 4.29 6.29
CA PHE A 41 -10.62 4.82 6.86
C PHE A 41 -10.63 4.74 8.39
N HIS A 42 -10.21 3.61 8.97
CA HIS A 42 -10.06 3.49 10.43
C HIS A 42 -9.01 4.45 11.00
N SER A 43 -8.02 4.82 10.19
CA SER A 43 -6.98 5.80 10.56
C SER A 43 -7.43 7.26 10.38
N GLY A 44 -8.68 7.50 9.95
CA GLY A 44 -9.28 8.82 9.77
C GLY A 44 -8.99 9.48 8.42
N PHE A 45 -8.56 8.72 7.41
CA PHE A 45 -8.45 9.23 6.04
C PHE A 45 -9.81 9.20 5.34
N ILE A 46 -10.00 10.13 4.40
CA ILE A 46 -11.13 10.18 3.50
C ILE A 46 -10.59 9.97 2.08
N GLN A 47 -11.21 9.07 1.33
CA GLN A 47 -10.88 8.85 -0.07
C GLN A 47 -11.46 9.98 -0.92
N SER A 48 -10.68 10.51 -1.86
CA SER A 48 -11.15 11.54 -2.78
C SER A 48 -12.21 10.98 -3.73
N SER A 49 -13.26 11.77 -3.98
CA SER A 49 -14.29 11.45 -4.96
C SER A 49 -13.85 11.68 -6.41
N LEU A 50 -12.83 12.52 -6.61
CA LEU A 50 -12.28 12.83 -7.93
C LEU A 50 -11.17 11.84 -8.34
N ASP A 51 -10.51 11.24 -7.36
CA ASP A 51 -9.43 10.29 -7.57
C ASP A 51 -9.44 9.21 -6.49
N HIS A 52 -9.86 8.00 -6.85
CA HIS A 52 -9.94 6.87 -5.91
C HIS A 52 -8.56 6.36 -5.46
N SER A 53 -7.46 6.79 -6.07
CA SER A 53 -6.12 6.50 -5.57
C SER A 53 -5.67 7.44 -4.45
N LEU A 54 -6.39 8.56 -4.25
CA LEU A 54 -6.01 9.63 -3.34
C LEU A 54 -6.79 9.57 -2.03
N PHE A 55 -6.06 9.60 -0.91
CA PHE A 55 -6.59 9.64 0.44
C PHE A 55 -6.07 10.87 1.18
N ILE A 56 -6.94 11.56 1.88
CA ILE A 56 -6.62 12.81 2.57
C ILE A 56 -7.06 12.70 4.02
N LYS A 57 -6.17 13.07 4.95
CA LYS A 57 -6.48 13.25 6.36
C LYS A 57 -6.11 14.67 6.76
N ARG A 58 -7.01 15.35 7.47
CA ARG A 58 -6.79 16.67 8.05
C ARG A 58 -6.81 16.58 9.57
N GLN A 59 -5.87 17.23 10.23
CA GLN A 59 -5.80 17.32 11.69
C GLN A 59 -5.48 18.76 12.09
N GLY A 60 -6.50 19.53 12.46
CA GLY A 60 -6.38 20.97 12.66
C GLY A 60 -5.98 21.67 11.35
N SER A 61 -4.87 22.41 11.38
CA SER A 61 -4.27 23.04 10.19
C SER A 61 -3.41 22.09 9.36
N ASP A 62 -3.08 20.91 9.88
CA ASP A 62 -2.21 19.97 9.20
C ASP A 62 -2.95 19.02 8.26
N ILE A 63 -2.24 18.57 7.22
CA ILE A 63 -2.73 17.66 6.21
C ILE A 63 -1.72 16.54 5.94
N VAL A 64 -2.23 15.32 5.75
CA VAL A 64 -1.50 14.19 5.19
C VAL A 64 -2.28 13.67 3.99
N VAL A 65 -1.56 13.43 2.90
CA VAL A 65 -2.08 12.94 1.64
C VAL A 65 -1.33 11.66 1.27
N ILE A 66 -2.08 10.63 0.91
CA ILE A 66 -1.55 9.36 0.41
C ILE A 66 -2.09 9.16 -1.00
N LEU A 67 -1.20 8.89 -1.94
CA LEU A 67 -1.53 8.47 -3.29
C LEU A 67 -1.11 7.01 -3.46
N VAL A 68 -2.03 6.15 -3.86
CA VAL A 68 -1.84 4.70 -3.95
C VAL A 68 -1.87 4.25 -5.41
N TYR A 69 -0.78 3.68 -5.89
CA TYR A 69 -0.72 3.05 -7.21
C TYR A 69 -0.33 1.58 -7.09
N VAL A 70 -1.33 0.70 -7.09
CA VAL A 70 -1.14 -0.76 -6.94
C VAL A 70 -0.33 -1.07 -5.67
N ASP A 71 0.95 -1.41 -5.82
CA ASP A 71 1.86 -1.79 -4.73
C ASP A 71 2.71 -0.62 -4.22
N ASP A 72 2.71 0.52 -4.93
CA ASP A 72 3.46 1.72 -4.57
C ASP A 72 2.56 2.75 -3.87
N MET A 73 3.10 3.39 -2.83
CA MET A 73 2.41 4.47 -2.10
C MET A 73 3.31 5.69 -1.99
N LEU A 74 2.77 6.84 -2.38
CA LEU A 74 3.37 8.13 -2.11
C LEU A 74 2.67 8.76 -0.91
N VAL A 75 3.43 9.10 0.12
CA VAL A 75 2.93 9.78 1.33
C VAL A 75 3.56 11.17 1.41
N THR A 76 2.74 12.20 1.56
CA THR A 76 3.17 13.59 1.72
C THR A 76 2.26 14.33 2.70
N GLY A 77 2.67 15.50 3.17
CA GLY A 77 1.90 16.25 4.15
C GLY A 77 2.61 17.50 4.65
N SER A 78 1.91 18.30 5.45
CA SER A 78 2.44 19.53 6.05
C SER A 78 3.29 19.27 7.30
N ASN A 79 3.11 18.12 7.95
CA ASN A 79 3.74 17.81 9.23
C ASN A 79 4.42 16.44 9.20
N MET A 80 5.73 16.43 9.41
CA MET A 80 6.54 15.22 9.37
C MET A 80 6.16 14.21 10.45
N ALA A 81 5.76 14.66 11.64
CA ALA A 81 5.34 13.75 12.71
C ALA A 81 4.05 12.99 12.32
N LEU A 82 3.13 13.64 11.61
CA LEU A 82 1.92 12.98 11.11
C LEU A 82 2.22 12.01 9.96
N ILE A 83 3.18 12.33 9.10
CA ILE A 83 3.66 11.41 8.06
C ILE A 83 4.25 10.15 8.71
N GLU A 84 5.14 10.30 9.69
CA GLU A 84 5.76 9.16 10.39
C GLU A 84 4.73 8.35 11.18
N GLN A 85 3.75 9.00 11.83
CA GLN A 85 2.64 8.28 12.46
C GLN A 85 1.81 7.48 11.44
N THR A 86 1.57 8.06 10.25
CA THR A 86 0.84 7.40 9.16
C THR A 86 1.60 6.18 8.66
N LYS A 87 2.91 6.30 8.40
CA LYS A 87 3.77 5.18 8.02
C LYS A 87 3.76 4.09 9.08
N ALA A 88 3.88 4.44 10.36
CA ALA A 88 3.84 3.49 11.47
C ALA A 88 2.49 2.75 11.56
N SER A 89 1.37 3.42 11.29
CA SER A 89 0.04 2.79 11.24
C SER A 89 -0.04 1.78 10.08
N LEU A 90 0.44 2.17 8.90
CA LEU A 90 0.46 1.30 7.73
C LEU A 90 1.34 0.06 7.93
N HIS A 91 2.52 0.20 8.54
CA HIS A 91 3.42 -0.90 8.87
C HIS A 91 2.81 -1.96 9.81
N LYS A 92 1.80 -1.60 10.62
CA LYS A 92 1.10 -2.58 11.47
C LYS A 92 0.18 -3.50 10.67
N SER A 93 -0.38 -3.00 9.57
CA SER A 93 -1.33 -3.75 8.73
C SER A 93 -0.67 -4.40 7.51
N PHE A 94 0.42 -3.81 7.02
CA PHE A 94 1.07 -4.19 5.77
C PHE A 94 2.58 -4.30 5.95
N LYS A 95 3.18 -5.29 5.27
CA LYS A 95 4.63 -5.38 5.13
C LYS A 95 5.09 -4.40 4.06
N ILE A 96 5.22 -3.13 4.44
CA ILE A 96 5.69 -2.06 3.56
C ILE A 96 7.21 -1.91 3.72
N LYS A 97 7.87 -1.48 2.66
CA LYS A 97 9.26 -1.02 2.70
C LYS A 97 9.24 0.50 2.52
N ASP A 98 9.76 1.24 3.51
CA ASP A 98 10.00 2.67 3.33
C ASP A 98 11.27 2.85 2.47
N ILE A 99 11.11 3.58 1.36
CA ILE A 99 12.19 3.88 0.40
C ILE A 99 12.84 5.24 0.72
N GLY A 100 12.33 5.96 1.72
CA GLY A 100 12.81 7.26 2.17
C GLY A 100 12.28 8.39 1.30
N GLU A 101 13.11 9.40 1.07
CA GLU A 101 12.72 10.53 0.24
C GLU A 101 12.39 10.11 -1.20
N LEU A 102 11.35 10.73 -1.76
CA LEU A 102 10.89 10.49 -3.12
C LEU A 102 11.99 10.81 -4.13
N LYS A 103 12.56 9.76 -4.72
CA LYS A 103 13.54 9.83 -5.83
C LYS A 103 13.03 9.15 -7.09
N PHE A 104 12.20 8.11 -6.93
CA PHE A 104 11.61 7.36 -8.02
C PHE A 104 10.16 7.04 -7.69
N PHE A 105 9.26 7.22 -8.64
CA PHE A 105 7.86 6.80 -8.53
C PHE A 105 7.31 6.48 -9.91
N LEU A 106 6.75 5.27 -10.09
CA LEU A 106 6.17 4.81 -11.36
C LEU A 106 7.11 4.90 -12.57
N GLY A 107 8.41 4.61 -12.35
CA GLY A 107 9.43 4.69 -13.40
C GLY A 107 9.88 6.12 -13.74
N MET A 108 9.37 7.14 -13.05
CA MET A 108 9.84 8.51 -13.16
C MET A 108 10.89 8.77 -12.08
N GLU A 109 12.06 9.30 -12.48
CA GLU A 109 13.02 9.88 -11.55
C GLU A 109 12.55 11.29 -11.18
N LEU A 110 12.55 11.62 -9.89
CA LEU A 110 12.22 12.94 -9.39
C LEU A 110 13.45 13.52 -8.71
N ARG A 111 13.85 14.73 -9.13
CA ARG A 111 14.94 15.47 -8.48
C ARG A 111 14.40 16.70 -7.78
N ARG A 112 14.59 16.76 -6.46
CA ARG A 112 14.25 17.96 -5.68
C ARG A 112 15.23 19.09 -5.97
N SER A 113 14.69 20.25 -6.30
CA SER A 113 15.36 21.53 -6.43
C SER A 113 14.71 22.54 -5.48
N LYS A 114 15.41 23.63 -5.16
CA LYS A 114 14.84 24.75 -4.38
C LYS A 114 13.61 25.38 -5.07
N LYS A 115 13.41 25.13 -6.36
CA LYS A 115 12.27 25.62 -7.16
C LYS A 115 11.13 24.60 -7.30
N GLY A 116 11.27 23.36 -6.80
CA GLY A 116 10.27 22.30 -6.96
C GLY A 116 10.88 20.95 -7.31
N PHE A 117 10.20 20.15 -8.12
CA PHE A 117 10.69 18.88 -8.66
C PHE A 117 11.06 19.04 -10.14
N LEU A 118 12.17 18.43 -10.54
CA LEU A 118 12.67 18.31 -11.92
C LEU A 118 12.54 16.85 -12.37
#